data_AF-A0A8W8M769-F1
#
_entry.id   AF-A0A8W8M769-F1
#
_cell.length_a   1.000
_cell.length_b   1.000
_cell.length_c   1.000
_cell.angle_alpha   90.00
_cell.angle_beta   90.00
_cell.angle_gamma   90.00
#
_symmetry.space_group_name_H-M   'P 1'
#
loop_
_entity.id
_entity.type
_entity.pdbx_description
1 polymer ?
#
loop_
_entity_poly.entity_id
_entity_poly.type
_entity_poly.pdbx_seq_one_letter_code
_entity_poly.pdbx_strand_id
1 'polypeptide(L)'
;MAAFMRVIDEQVRLDLRRQRIFRDRQNPLDAYNDLVIIQRYRLDRQSIISIIDLVKDRLERPTQRSVSLPVSLQVFATFRFLGSGTQQRLIGDTLGISKSSVCRSVEDVTNALSASLQNIKFPTSDIDVTRTNVGFHSIAGFPNVLGAIDGTTSQ
;
A
#
# COMPACT_ATOMS: atom_id res chain seq x y z
N MET A 1 26.62 -36.19 21.89
CA MET A 1 27.15 -34.82 21.94
C MET A 1 26.60 -33.92 20.84
N ALA A 2 26.72 -34.26 19.56
CA ALA A 2 26.25 -33.39 18.45
C ALA A 2 24.72 -33.14 18.45
N ALA A 3 23.90 -34.14 18.79
CA ALA A 3 22.44 -33.98 18.86
C ALA A 3 22.00 -33.07 20.01
N PHE A 4 22.70 -33.11 21.15
CA PHE A 4 22.43 -32.28 22.32
C PHE A 4 22.76 -30.81 22.06
N MET A 5 23.90 -30.54 21.39
CA MET A 5 24.24 -29.20 20.93
C MET A 5 23.23 -28.66 19.92
N ARG A 6 22.65 -29.50 19.04
CA ARG A 6 21.61 -29.07 18.10
C ARG A 6 20.32 -28.64 18.79
N VAL A 7 19.89 -29.40 19.80
CA VAL A 7 18.70 -29.06 20.59
C VAL A 7 18.94 -27.76 21.37
N ILE A 8 20.12 -27.58 21.96
CA ILE A 8 20.47 -26.33 22.65
C ILE A 8 20.54 -25.16 21.68
N ASP A 9 21.13 -25.32 20.49
CA ASP A 9 21.22 -24.24 19.49
C ASP A 9 19.83 -23.87 18.94
N GLU A 10 18.92 -24.84 18.81
CA GLU A 10 17.52 -24.60 18.43
C GLU A 10 16.74 -23.91 19.57
N GLN A 11 16.93 -24.33 20.82
CA GLN A 11 16.34 -23.68 22.00
C GLN A 11 16.84 -22.23 22.15
N VAL A 12 18.15 -22.01 22.02
CA VAL A 12 18.77 -20.67 22.05
C VAL A 12 18.25 -19.81 20.90
N ARG A 13 18.08 -20.36 19.69
CA ARG A 13 17.48 -19.63 18.56
C ARG A 13 16.01 -19.28 18.80
N LEU A 14 15.25 -20.11 19.49
CA LEU A 14 13.87 -19.81 19.87
C LEU A 14 13.81 -18.71 20.94
N ASP A 15 14.70 -18.76 21.94
CA ASP A 15 14.80 -17.74 22.99
C ASP A 15 15.36 -16.40 22.46
N LEU A 16 16.17 -16.43 21.40
CA LEU A 16 16.61 -15.24 20.67
C LEU A 16 15.53 -14.62 19.77
N ARG A 17 14.39 -15.30 19.55
CA ARG A 17 13.26 -14.67 18.85
C ARG A 17 12.68 -13.60 19.77
N ARG A 18 13.08 -12.35 19.52
CA ARG A 18 12.47 -11.17 20.14
C ARG A 18 10.95 -11.35 20.15
N GLN A 19 10.39 -11.37 21.36
CA GLN A 19 8.94 -11.44 21.54
C GLN A 19 8.29 -10.31 20.74
N ARG A 20 7.19 -10.65 20.07
CA ARG A 20 6.47 -9.69 19.24
C ARG A 20 5.78 -8.67 20.14
N ILE A 21 6.29 -7.44 20.14
CA ILE A 21 5.62 -6.32 20.80
C ILE A 21 4.49 -5.84 19.90
N PHE A 22 3.25 -5.96 20.39
CA PHE A 22 2.07 -5.40 19.74
C PHE A 22 1.93 -3.94 20.18
N ARG A 23 2.18 -3.01 19.27
CA ARG A 23 1.89 -1.59 19.48
C ARG A 23 0.39 -1.37 19.34
N ASP A 24 -0.14 -0.40 20.08
CA ASP A 24 -1.49 0.09 19.86
C ASP A 24 -1.58 0.71 18.45
N ARG A 25 -2.62 0.34 17.71
CA ARG A 25 -2.79 0.72 16.30
C ARG A 25 -4.05 1.54 16.17
N GLN A 26 -3.92 2.86 16.13
CA GLN A 26 -5.04 3.72 15.82
C GLN A 26 -5.35 3.66 14.33
N ASN A 27 -6.60 3.38 14.00
CA ASN A 27 -7.10 3.44 12.64
C ASN A 27 -7.21 4.90 12.20
N PRO A 28 -6.53 5.33 11.11
CA PRO A 28 -6.59 6.71 10.63
C PRO A 28 -8.01 7.22 10.29
N LEU A 29 -8.96 6.32 9.98
CA LEU A 29 -10.36 6.71 9.83
C LEU A 29 -10.94 7.26 11.14
N ASP A 30 -10.59 6.67 12.27
CA ASP A 30 -11.15 7.06 13.57
C ASP A 30 -10.37 8.22 14.21
N ALA A 31 -9.08 8.33 13.88
CA ALA A 31 -8.17 9.31 14.46
C ALA A 31 -8.18 10.69 13.79
N TYR A 32 -8.61 10.79 12.53
CA TYR A 32 -8.51 12.03 11.74
C TYR A 32 -9.86 12.45 11.17
N ASN A 33 -10.06 13.77 11.04
CA ASN A 33 -11.17 14.34 10.28
C ASN A 33 -10.87 14.33 8.76
N ASP A 34 -11.88 14.65 7.94
CA ASP A 34 -11.78 14.51 6.49
C ASP A 34 -10.73 15.42 5.85
N LEU A 35 -10.57 16.65 6.37
CA LEU A 35 -9.53 17.57 5.90
C LEU A 35 -8.13 16.98 6.10
N VAL A 36 -7.87 16.41 7.28
CA VAL A 36 -6.58 15.78 7.59
C VAL A 36 -6.39 14.50 6.78
N ILE A 37 -7.45 13.73 6.52
CA ILE A 37 -7.39 12.55 5.67
C ILE A 37 -6.97 12.94 4.25
N ILE A 38 -7.62 13.93 3.65
CA ILE A 38 -7.30 14.39 2.29
C ILE A 38 -5.86 14.91 2.23
N GLN A 39 -5.44 15.73 3.20
CA GLN A 39 -4.07 16.27 3.24
C GLN A 39 -3.00 15.17 3.35
N ARG A 40 -3.25 14.12 4.14
CA ARG A 40 -2.27 13.07 4.40
C ARG A 40 -2.26 11.94 3.37
N TYR A 41 -3.43 11.63 2.79
CA TYR A 41 -3.63 10.44 1.97
C TYR A 41 -4.09 10.77 0.54
N ARG A 42 -4.29 12.05 0.21
CA ARG A 42 -4.67 12.56 -1.13
C ARG A 42 -5.99 12.01 -1.69
N LEU A 43 -6.80 11.40 -0.84
CA LEU A 43 -8.10 10.84 -1.16
C LEU A 43 -9.08 11.22 -0.04
N ASP A 44 -10.35 11.39 -0.39
CA ASP A 44 -11.40 11.56 0.58
C ASP A 44 -11.69 10.24 1.32
N ARG A 45 -12.33 10.36 2.48
CA ARG A 45 -12.67 9.22 3.33
C ARG A 45 -13.46 8.14 2.60
N GLN A 46 -14.46 8.54 1.81
CA GLN A 46 -15.37 7.60 1.17
C GLN A 46 -14.63 6.80 0.10
N SER A 47 -13.80 7.45 -0.70
CA SER A 47 -12.93 6.78 -1.68
C SER A 47 -11.99 5.78 -1.01
N ILE A 48 -11.39 6.12 0.15
CA ILE A 48 -10.53 5.19 0.88
C ILE A 48 -11.31 3.98 1.39
N ILE A 49 -12.52 4.17 1.94
CA ILE A 49 -13.38 3.08 2.39
C ILE A 49 -13.74 2.17 1.22
N SER A 50 -14.14 2.73 0.08
CA SER A 50 -14.45 1.95 -1.12
C SER A 50 -13.25 1.14 -1.61
N ILE A 51 -12.03 1.68 -1.52
CA ILE A 51 -10.82 0.92 -1.87
C ILE A 51 -10.55 -0.19 -0.85
N ILE A 52 -10.72 0.08 0.46
CA ILE A 52 -10.57 -0.95 1.50
C ILE A 52 -11.50 -2.13 1.21
N ASP A 53 -12.77 -1.85 0.90
CA ASP A 53 -13.76 -2.88 0.59
C ASP A 53 -13.39 -3.63 -0.70
N LEU A 54 -12.91 -2.93 -1.74
CA LEU A 54 -12.48 -3.52 -3.00
C LEU A 54 -11.35 -4.55 -2.83
N VAL A 55 -10.37 -4.26 -1.96
CA VAL A 55 -9.19 -5.13 -1.77
C VAL A 55 -9.34 -6.13 -0.62
N LYS A 56 -10.42 -6.03 0.17
CA LYS A 56 -10.61 -6.77 1.42
C LYS A 56 -10.43 -8.26 1.25
N ASP A 57 -11.15 -8.88 0.32
CA ASP A 57 -11.15 -10.33 0.14
C ASP A 57 -9.77 -10.89 -0.27
N ARG A 58 -8.93 -10.06 -0.91
CA ARG A 58 -7.57 -10.44 -1.31
C ARG A 58 -6.54 -10.25 -0.19
N LEU A 59 -6.80 -9.33 0.74
CA LEU A 59 -5.86 -8.93 1.79
C LEU A 59 -6.19 -9.49 3.17
N GLU A 60 -7.44 -9.90 3.40
CA GLU A 60 -7.83 -10.63 4.59
C GLU A 60 -7.17 -12.01 4.60
N ARG A 61 -6.23 -12.19 5.52
CA ARG A 61 -5.53 -13.46 5.69
C ARG A 61 -6.25 -14.27 6.78
N PRO A 62 -6.70 -15.50 6.51
CA PRO A 62 -7.14 -16.40 7.56
C PRO A 62 -5.90 -16.84 8.34
N THR A 63 -5.59 -16.19 9.46
CA THR A 63 -4.44 -16.56 10.29
C THR A 63 -4.89 -17.00 11.67
N GLN A 64 -4.37 -18.14 12.14
CA GLN A 64 -4.47 -18.54 13.54
C GLN A 64 -3.42 -17.86 14.45
N ARG A 65 -2.64 -16.90 13.91
CA ARG A 65 -1.65 -16.14 14.69
C ARG A 65 -2.32 -14.93 15.32
N SER A 66 -1.95 -14.61 16.55
CA SER A 66 -2.49 -13.46 17.28
C SER A 66 -2.27 -12.14 16.51
N VAL A 67 -3.38 -11.42 16.27
CA VAL A 67 -3.47 -10.04 15.76
C VAL A 67 -2.84 -9.82 14.38
N SER A 68 -3.55 -10.29 13.34
CA SER A 68 -3.31 -9.89 11.94
C SER A 68 -3.33 -8.36 11.79
N LEU A 69 -2.69 -7.84 10.73
CA LEU A 69 -2.76 -6.42 10.42
C LEU A 69 -4.08 -6.13 9.69
N PRO A 70 -4.98 -5.29 10.24
CA PRO A 70 -6.23 -4.93 9.59
C PRO A 70 -5.98 -4.41 8.17
N VAL A 71 -6.86 -4.76 7.23
CA VAL A 71 -6.76 -4.33 5.82
C VAL A 71 -6.71 -2.81 5.72
N SER A 72 -7.49 -2.09 6.52
CA SER A 72 -7.47 -0.63 6.58
C SER A 72 -6.06 -0.07 6.82
N LEU A 73 -5.33 -0.61 7.80
CA LEU A 73 -3.95 -0.18 8.08
C LEU A 73 -2.97 -0.56 6.97
N GLN A 74 -3.19 -1.68 6.27
CA GLN A 74 -2.40 -2.02 5.10
C GLN A 74 -2.59 -0.96 4.00
N VAL A 75 -3.84 -0.61 3.70
CA VAL A 75 -4.20 0.42 2.71
C VAL A 75 -3.63 1.78 3.09
N PHE A 76 -3.77 2.22 4.34
CA PHE A 76 -3.20 3.49 4.80
C PHE A 76 -1.68 3.54 4.73
N ALA A 77 -0.99 2.44 5.06
CA ALA A 77 0.46 2.36 4.91
C ALA A 77 0.86 2.54 3.44
N THR A 78 0.15 1.90 2.52
CA THR A 78 0.38 1.99 1.08
C THR A 78 0.09 3.38 0.53
N PHE A 79 -1.06 3.97 0.84
CA PHE A 79 -1.40 5.31 0.37
C PHE A 79 -0.45 6.36 0.90
N ARG A 80 -0.01 6.23 2.15
CA ARG A 80 0.99 7.14 2.67
C ARG A 80 2.32 6.98 1.95
N PHE A 81 2.72 5.77 1.60
CA PHE A 81 3.92 5.54 0.80
C PHE A 81 3.81 6.18 -0.60
N LEU A 82 2.71 5.92 -1.31
CA LEU A 82 2.48 6.43 -2.67
C LEU A 82 2.30 7.95 -2.72
N GLY A 83 1.53 8.52 -1.78
CA GLY A 83 1.14 9.93 -1.81
C GLY A 83 2.14 10.89 -1.14
N SER A 84 3.04 10.40 -0.29
CA SER A 84 4.01 11.25 0.40
C SER A 84 5.47 10.98 0.05
N GLY A 85 5.79 9.86 -0.60
CA GLY A 85 7.18 9.45 -0.87
C GLY A 85 8.01 9.21 0.40
N THR A 86 7.37 9.14 1.56
CA THR A 86 8.06 9.03 2.86
C THR A 86 8.72 7.65 3.02
N GLN A 87 9.85 7.62 3.72
CA GLN A 87 10.53 6.36 4.05
C GLN A 87 9.63 5.42 4.85
N GLN A 88 9.64 4.13 4.48
CA GLN A 88 8.82 3.08 5.11
C GLN A 88 8.97 3.00 6.63
N ARG A 89 10.14 3.35 7.19
CA ARG A 89 10.36 3.37 8.64
C ARG A 89 9.46 4.40 9.33
N LEU A 90 9.45 5.63 8.83
CA LEU A 90 8.64 6.73 9.39
C LEU A 90 7.13 6.45 9.25
N ILE A 91 6.73 5.84 8.13
CA ILE A 91 5.34 5.37 7.94
C ILE A 91 4.98 4.33 9.00
N GLY A 92 5.87 3.35 9.22
CA GLY A 92 5.68 2.32 10.23
C GLY A 92 5.58 2.90 11.64
N ASP A 93 6.45 3.84 12.00
CA ASP A 93 6.42 4.49 13.31
C ASP A 93 5.14 5.30 13.51
N THR A 94 4.63 5.98 12.47
CA THR A 94 3.39 6.76 12.58
C THR A 94 2.15 5.87 12.71
N LEU A 95 2.14 4.68 12.10
CA LEU A 95 1.00 3.76 12.09
C LEU A 95 1.12 2.64 13.16
N GLY A 96 2.18 2.65 13.97
CA GLY A 96 2.41 1.60 14.97
C GLY A 96 2.73 0.22 14.38
N ILE A 97 3.32 0.16 13.17
CA ILE A 97 3.66 -1.08 12.48
C ILE A 97 5.14 -1.16 12.10
N SER A 98 5.66 -2.37 11.89
CA SER A 98 7.06 -2.54 11.50
C SER A 98 7.31 -2.07 10.06
N LYS A 99 8.53 -1.63 9.75
CA LYS A 99 8.98 -1.36 8.35
C LYS A 99 8.63 -2.52 7.42
N SER A 100 8.88 -3.76 7.87
CA SER A 100 8.59 -4.96 7.05
C SER A 100 7.10 -5.14 6.76
N SER A 101 6.23 -4.73 7.70
CA SER A 101 4.79 -4.73 7.49
C SER A 101 4.40 -3.68 6.46
N VAL A 102 4.96 -2.47 6.52
CA VAL A 102 4.74 -1.43 5.49
C VAL A 102 5.14 -1.95 4.12
N CYS A 103 6.33 -2.55 3.99
CA CYS A 103 6.83 -3.07 2.71
C CYS A 103 5.87 -4.11 2.11
N ARG A 104 5.44 -5.10 2.92
CA ARG A 104 4.47 -6.11 2.46
C ARG A 104 3.11 -5.49 2.12
N SER A 105 2.63 -4.53 2.90
CA SER A 105 1.37 -3.85 2.61
C SER A 105 1.42 -3.09 1.29
N VAL A 106 2.54 -2.41 0.98
CA VAL A 106 2.71 -1.73 -0.31
C VAL A 106 2.61 -2.71 -1.46
N GLU A 107 3.32 -3.83 -1.38
CA GLU A 107 3.30 -4.88 -2.40
C GLU A 107 1.90 -5.52 -2.53
N ASP A 108 1.34 -6.01 -1.44
CA ASP A 108 0.06 -6.73 -1.42
C ASP A 108 -1.09 -5.83 -1.92
N VAL A 109 -1.18 -4.59 -1.41
CA VAL A 109 -2.24 -3.63 -1.81
C VAL A 109 -2.07 -3.23 -3.27
N THR A 110 -0.85 -2.98 -3.75
CA THR A 110 -0.62 -2.60 -5.17
C THR A 110 -1.01 -3.73 -6.11
N ASN A 111 -0.70 -4.98 -5.75
CA ASN A 111 -1.10 -6.16 -6.51
C ASN A 111 -2.62 -6.36 -6.49
N ALA A 112 -3.25 -6.19 -5.32
CA ALA A 112 -4.71 -6.30 -5.17
C ALA A 112 -5.44 -5.23 -6.01
N LEU A 113 -4.95 -3.99 -6.01
CA LEU A 113 -5.49 -2.89 -6.82
C LEU A 113 -5.34 -3.18 -8.32
N SER A 114 -4.14 -3.56 -8.76
CA SER A 114 -3.87 -3.90 -10.16
C SER A 114 -4.75 -5.03 -10.67
N ALA A 115 -5.08 -6.01 -9.81
CA ALA A 115 -5.95 -7.12 -10.16
C ALA A 115 -7.45 -6.76 -10.15
N SER A 116 -7.84 -5.70 -9.45
CA SER A 116 -9.25 -5.33 -9.25
C SER A 116 -9.70 -4.15 -10.13
N LEU A 117 -8.78 -3.24 -10.47
CA LEU A 117 -9.05 -2.09 -11.33
C LEU A 117 -8.82 -2.47 -12.80
N GLN A 118 -9.91 -2.67 -13.55
CA GLN A 118 -9.85 -2.98 -15.00
C GLN A 118 -10.15 -1.75 -15.90
N ASN A 119 -10.41 -0.60 -15.28
CA ASN A 119 -10.80 0.64 -15.94
C ASN A 119 -9.60 1.49 -16.40
N ILE A 120 -8.38 1.14 -15.99
CA ILE A 120 -7.15 1.84 -16.39
C ILE A 120 -6.42 0.94 -17.37
N LYS A 121 -6.24 1.41 -18.61
CA LYS A 121 -5.51 0.69 -19.67
C LYS A 121 -4.43 1.58 -20.23
N PHE A 122 -3.20 1.10 -20.21
CA PHE A 122 -2.10 1.75 -20.92
C PHE A 122 -2.18 1.35 -22.42
N PRO A 123 -1.98 2.27 -23.37
CA PRO A 123 -1.97 1.93 -24.79
C PRO A 123 -0.78 1.00 -25.09
N THR A 124 -1.08 -0.24 -25.47
CA THR A 124 -0.06 -1.28 -25.75
C THR A 124 -0.05 -1.74 -27.21
N SER A 125 -1.15 -1.60 -27.94
CA SER A 125 -1.22 -1.88 -29.38
C SER A 125 -0.71 -0.69 -30.19
N ASP A 126 -0.05 -0.93 -31.32
CA ASP A 126 0.37 0.11 -32.26
C ASP A 126 -0.79 1.05 -32.67
N ILE A 127 -2.01 0.49 -32.78
CA ILE A 127 -3.22 1.26 -33.11
C ILE A 127 -3.56 2.21 -31.96
N ASP A 128 -3.53 1.74 -30.72
CA ASP A 128 -3.85 2.54 -29.53
C ASP A 128 -2.79 3.61 -29.26
N VAL A 129 -1.52 3.26 -29.46
CA VAL A 129 -0.37 4.17 -29.37
C VAL A 129 -0.52 5.30 -30.38
N THR A 130 -0.78 4.96 -31.64
CA THR A 130 -0.97 5.95 -32.72
C THR A 130 -2.17 6.85 -32.44
N ARG A 131 -3.29 6.25 -32.03
CA ARG A 131 -4.51 6.99 -31.68
C ARG A 131 -4.27 7.97 -30.53
N THR A 132 -3.57 7.55 -29.48
CA THR A 132 -3.26 8.40 -28.32
C THR A 132 -2.33 9.55 -28.72
N ASN A 133 -1.27 9.27 -29.47
CA ASN A 133 -0.30 10.25 -29.94
C ASN A 133 -0.98 11.33 -30.82
N VAL A 134 -1.77 10.91 -31.81
CA VAL A 134 -2.53 11.85 -32.67
C VAL A 134 -3.52 12.67 -31.86
N GLY A 135 -4.18 12.07 -30.87
CA GLY A 135 -5.12 12.78 -29.98
C GLY A 135 -4.46 13.88 -29.15
N PHE A 136 -3.31 13.62 -28.54
CA PHE A 136 -2.58 14.66 -27.78
C PHE A 136 -1.97 15.72 -28.68
N HIS A 137 -1.47 15.32 -29.86
CA HIS A 137 -0.94 16.26 -30.84
C HIS A 137 -2.03 17.21 -31.39
N SER A 138 -3.26 16.72 -31.58
CA SER A 138 -4.35 17.57 -32.09
C SER A 138 -4.86 18.60 -31.06
N ILE A 139 -4.71 18.33 -29.76
CA ILE A 139 -5.15 19.25 -28.69
C ILE A 139 -4.20 20.45 -28.55
N ALA A 140 -2.89 20.20 -28.48
CA ALA A 140 -1.91 21.25 -28.16
C ALA A 140 -0.55 21.09 -28.88
N GLY A 141 -0.48 20.23 -29.90
CA GLY A 141 0.74 20.03 -30.69
C GLY A 141 1.82 19.19 -30.00
N PHE A 142 1.53 18.53 -28.87
CA PHE A 142 2.50 17.68 -28.19
C PHE A 142 2.70 16.35 -28.92
N PRO A 143 3.87 16.10 -29.53
CA PRO A 143 4.13 14.85 -30.23
C PRO A 143 4.51 13.74 -29.23
N ASN A 144 4.27 12.47 -29.61
CA ASN A 144 4.77 11.29 -28.90
C ASN A 144 4.27 11.14 -27.45
N VAL A 145 3.04 11.59 -27.19
CA VAL A 145 2.39 11.43 -25.88
C VAL A 145 1.53 10.16 -25.87
N LEU A 146 1.72 9.31 -24.84
CA LEU A 146 0.97 8.06 -24.64
C LEU A 146 0.01 8.11 -23.45
N GLY A 147 -0.03 9.24 -22.75
CA GLY A 147 -0.86 9.47 -21.59
C GLY A 147 -0.40 10.71 -20.85
N ALA A 148 -1.27 11.23 -20.00
CA ALA A 148 -0.96 12.32 -19.09
C ALA A 148 -1.32 11.88 -17.68
N ILE A 149 -0.45 12.20 -16.71
CA ILE A 149 -0.72 12.03 -15.29
C ILE A 149 -0.83 13.44 -14.74
N ASP A 150 -2.04 13.82 -14.32
CA ASP A 150 -2.24 15.06 -13.60
C ASP A 150 -2.00 14.84 -12.10
N GLY A 151 -1.29 15.77 -11.49
CA GLY A 151 -1.01 15.79 -10.06
C GLY A 151 -1.65 17.02 -9.43
N THR A 152 -2.66 16.83 -8.59
CA THR A 152 -3.23 17.96 -7.84
C THR A 152 -2.26 18.34 -6.74
N THR A 153 -1.56 19.46 -6.91
CA THR A 153 -0.84 20.08 -5.80
C THR A 153 -1.90 20.68 -4.89
N SER A 154 -2.35 19.93 -3.88
CA SER A 154 -3.21 20.50 -2.83
C SER A 154 -2.36 21.53 -2.08
N GLN A 155 -2.48 22.81 -2.46
CA GLN A 155 -2.06 23.95 -1.66
C GLN A 155 -3.05 24.17 -0.53
#